data_AF-A0A8G1X1X4-F1
#
_entry.id   AF-A0A8G1X1X4-F1
#
_cell.length_a   1.000
_cell.length_b   1.000
_cell.length_c   1.000
_cell.angle_alpha   90.00
_cell.angle_beta   90.00
_cell.angle_gamma   90.00
#
_symmetry.space_group_name_H-M   'P 1'
#
loop_
_entity.id
_entity.type
_entity.pdbx_description
1 polymer ?
#
loop_
_entity_poly.entity_id
_entity_poly.type
_entity_poly.pdbx_seq_one_letter_code
_entity_poly.pdbx_strand_id
1 'polypeptide(L)' 'MDTATDLIKRIRASGMTQSEISRRTGIPQPRLSRWEAGSPSAGANDALKLAELARSLPPPEVAGQQETA' A
#
# COMPACT_ATOMS: atom_id res chain seq x y z
N MET A 1 8.61 8.73 -10.74
CA MET A 1 7.51 9.03 -9.81
C MET A 1 6.71 7.76 -9.69
N ASP A 2 6.75 7.09 -8.54
CA ASP A 2 5.98 5.86 -8.34
C ASP A 2 4.49 6.15 -8.50
N THR A 3 3.77 5.32 -9.23
CA THR A 3 2.30 5.43 -9.32
C THR A 3 1.66 4.94 -8.02
N ALA A 4 0.39 5.26 -7.80
CA ALA A 4 -0.36 4.68 -6.68
C ALA A 4 -0.32 3.14 -6.71
N THR A 5 -0.38 2.54 -7.90
CA THR A 5 -0.27 1.09 -8.09
C THR A 5 1.10 0.56 -7.67
N ASP A 6 2.20 1.24 -8.01
CA ASP A 6 3.55 0.83 -7.61
C ASP A 6 3.74 0.90 -6.09
N LEU A 7 3.21 1.95 -5.46
CA LEU A 7 3.24 2.12 -4.01
C LEU A 7 2.42 1.02 -3.30
N ILE A 8 1.22 0.72 -3.80
CA ILE A 8 0.39 -0.36 -3.24
C ILE A 8 1.12 -1.70 -3.36
N LYS A 9 1.70 -2.04 -4.52
CA LYS A 9 2.45 -3.28 -4.71
C LYS A 9 3.61 -3.40 -3.74
N ARG A 10 4.36 -2.31 -3.51
CA ARG A 10 5.47 -2.28 -2.55
C ARG A 10 4.99 -2.51 -1.12
N ILE A 11 3.91 -1.85 -0.71
CA ILE A 11 3.33 -2.04 0.62
C ILE A 11 2.82 -3.48 0.78
N ARG A 12 2.19 -4.04 -0.24
CA ARG A 12 1.74 -5.44 -0.21
C ARG A 12 2.88 -6.45 -0.15
N ALA A 13 4.03 -6.13 -0.76
CA ALA A 13 5.23 -6.97 -0.66
C ALA A 13 5.81 -7.03 0.77
N SER A 14 5.43 -6.11 1.67
CA SER A 14 5.75 -6.19 3.09
C SER A 14 4.81 -7.12 3.88
N GLY A 15 3.91 -7.85 3.21
CA GLY A 15 2.93 -8.74 3.83
C GLY A 15 1.57 -8.09 4.12
N MET A 16 1.40 -6.78 3.87
CA MET A 16 0.16 -6.08 4.20
C MET A 16 -0.97 -6.35 3.19
N THR A 17 -2.19 -6.59 3.69
CA THR A 17 -3.40 -6.71 2.86
C THR A 17 -3.98 -5.35 2.48
N GLN A 18 -4.80 -5.28 1.43
CA GLN A 18 -5.48 -4.04 1.04
C GLN A 18 -6.37 -3.46 2.15
N SER A 19 -6.99 -4.32 2.98
CA SER A 19 -7.83 -3.89 4.10
C SER A 19 -6.99 -3.21 5.19
N GLU A 20 -5.77 -3.68 5.43
CA GLU A 20 -4.83 -3.04 6.36
C GLU A 20 -4.29 -1.72 5.81
N ILE A 21 -3.96 -1.67 4.52
CA ILE A 21 -3.57 -0.42 3.84
C ILE A 21 -4.70 0.60 3.96
N SER A 22 -5.95 0.17 3.77
CA SER A 22 -7.12 1.01 3.91
C SER A 22 -7.26 1.59 5.32
N ARG A 23 -7.12 0.75 6.36
CA ARG A 23 -7.16 1.21 7.76
C ARG A 23 -6.04 2.20 8.08
N ARG A 24 -4.83 1.99 7.55
CA ARG A 24 -3.67 2.86 7.83
C ARG A 24 -3.68 4.18 7.05
N THR A 25 -4.20 4.20 5.83
CA THR A 25 -4.18 5.39 4.96
C THR A 25 -5.51 6.15 4.93
N GLY A 26 -6.60 5.50 5.37
CA GLY A 26 -7.96 6.00 5.20
C GLY A 26 -8.46 5.93 3.75
N ILE A 27 -7.71 5.33 2.83
CA ILE A 27 -8.14 5.13 1.44
C ILE A 27 -9.06 3.91 1.39
N PRO A 28 -10.28 3.98 0.83
CA PRO A 28 -11.18 2.83 0.79
C PRO A 28 -10.58 1.63 0.04
N GLN A 29 -10.68 0.42 0.60
CA GLN A 29 -10.17 -0.80 -0.04
C GLN A 29 -10.67 -1.03 -1.49
N PRO A 30 -11.95 -0.73 -1.85
CA PRO A 30 -12.39 -0.82 -3.25
C PRO A 30 -11.62 0.12 -4.20
N ARG A 31 -11.17 1.28 -3.70
CA ARG A 31 -10.36 2.23 -4.47
C ARG A 31 -8.94 1.68 -4.70
N LEU A 32 -8.34 1.07 -3.68
CA LEU A 32 -7.05 0.38 -3.80
C LEU A 32 -7.12 -0.76 -4.83
N SER A 33 -8.16 -1.59 -4.76
CA SER A 33 -8.41 -2.69 -5.70
C SER A 33 -8.53 -2.20 -7.15
N ARG A 34 -9.28 -1.12 -7.38
CA ARG A 34 -9.41 -0.51 -8.71
C ARG A 34 -8.07 0.00 -9.27
N TRP A 35 -7.20 0.56 -8.44
CA TRP A 35 -5.87 1.01 -8.86
C TRP A 35 -4.94 -0.14 -9.19
N GLU A 36 -4.97 -1.23 -8.42
CA GLU A 36 -4.22 -2.45 -8.74
C GLU A 36 -4.72 -3.13 -10.03
N ALA A 37 -6.02 -3.03 -10.33
CA ALA A 37 -6.63 -3.55 -11.56
C ALA A 37 -6.36 -2.70 -12.82
N GLY A 38 -5.56 -1.63 -12.73
CA GLY A 38 -5.13 -0.86 -13.91
C GLY A 38 -5.94 0.40 -14.20
N SER A 39 -6.65 0.96 -13.22
CA SER A 39 -7.27 2.30 -13.33
C SER A 39 -6.56 3.32 -12.43
N PRO A 40 -5.28 3.67 -12.69
CA PRO A 40 -4.48 4.52 -11.81
C PRO A 40 -4.88 5.99 -11.95
N SER A 41 -5.94 6.40 -11.25
CA SER A 41 -6.21 7.82 -11.01
C SER A 41 -6.36 8.01 -9.51
N ALA A 42 -5.22 8.10 -8.82
CA ALA A 42 -5.18 8.57 -7.45
C ALA A 42 -5.09 10.09 -7.44
N GLY A 43 -5.92 10.75 -6.61
CA GLY A 43 -5.69 12.15 -6.29
C GLY A 43 -4.33 12.31 -5.60
N ALA A 44 -3.69 13.48 -5.77
CA ALA A 44 -2.36 13.74 -5.21
C ALA A 44 -2.25 13.42 -3.70
N ASN A 45 -3.32 13.69 -2.92
CA ASN A 45 -3.36 13.39 -1.49
C ASN A 45 -3.30 11.88 -1.18
N ASP A 46 -3.99 11.06 -1.95
CA ASP A 46 -3.98 9.60 -1.75
C ASP A 46 -2.61 9.00 -2.13
N ALA A 47 -1.98 9.52 -3.19
CA ALA A 47 -0.63 9.14 -3.56
C ALA A 47 0.41 9.49 -2.47
N LEU A 48 0.27 10.65 -1.81
CA LEU A 48 1.15 11.06 -0.71
C LEU A 48 1.01 10.14 0.50
N LYS A 49 -0.22 9.77 0.88
CA LYS A 49 -0.48 8.81 1.98
C LYS A 49 0.12 7.44 1.71
N LEU A 50 -0.01 6.94 0.48
CA LEU A 50 0.61 5.69 0.05
C LEU A 50 2.15 5.80 0.08
N ALA A 51 2.72 6.91 -0.37
CA ALA A 51 4.16 7.14 -0.36
C ALA A 51 4.72 7.25 1.06
N GLU A 52 3.99 7.87 1.98
CA GLU A 52 4.35 7.92 3.41
C GLU A 52 4.34 6.53 4.04
N LEU A 53 3.26 5.76 3.85
CA LEU A 53 3.17 4.39 4.35
C LEU A 53 4.29 3.51 3.78
N ALA A 54 4.54 3.58 2.48
CA ALA A 54 5.62 2.83 1.82
C ALA A 54 7.01 3.16 2.37
N ARG A 55 7.28 4.43 2.77
CA ARG A 55 8.55 4.84 3.37
C ARG A 55 8.71 4.39 4.82
N SER A 56 7.60 4.19 5.53
CA SER A 56 7.64 3.72 6.93
C SER A 56 7.89 2.21 7.06
N LEU A 57 7.77 1.46 5.96
CA LEU A 57 7.95 0.01 5.95
C LEU A 57 9.42 -0.34 5.75
N PRO A 58 9.94 -1.34 6.48
CA PRO A 58 11.27 -1.83 6.21
C PRO A 58 11.30 -2.52 4.83
N PRO A 59 12.48 -2.60 4.18
CA PRO A 59 12.60 -3.28 2.90
C PRO A 59 12.07 -4.73 2.99
N PRO A 60 11.51 -5.27 1.89
CA PRO A 60 10.74 -6.52 1.89
C PRO A 60 11.49 -7.76 2.41
N GLU A 61 12.81 -7.69 2.57
CA GLU A 61 13.66 -8.77 3.06
C GLU A 61 13.46 -9.10 4.56
N VAL A 62 12.91 -8.18 5.37
CA VAL A 62 12.85 -8.35 6.84
C VAL A 62 11.44 -8.54 7.43
N ALA A 63 10.39 -8.51 6.62
CA ALA A 63 8.99 -8.53 7.11
C ALA A 63 8.41 -9.93 7.40
N GLY A 64 9.14 -11.01 7.11
CA GLY A 64 8.62 -12.39 7.12
C GLY A 64 8.58 -13.13 8.47
N GLN A 65 8.79 -12.47 9.61
CA GLN A 65 8.93 -13.15 10.91
C GLN A 65 8.20 -12.46 12.04
N GLN A 66 6.90 -12.17 11.93
CA GLN A 66 6.07 -11.98 13.12
C GLN A 66 4.71 -12.63 12.94
N GLU A 67 4.31 -13.39 13.96
CA GLU A 67 2.97 -13.92 14.26
C GLU A 67 2.61 -15.33 13.74
N THR A 68 3.04 -16.36 14.47
CA THR A 68 2.12 -17.28 15.16
C THR A 68 2.73 -17.68 16.51
N ALA A 69 2.20 -17.12 17.59
CA ALA A 69 2.38 -17.59 18.96
C ALA A 69 1.11 -18.31 19.42
#